data_AF-A0A7W3R703-F1
#
_entry.id   AF-A0A7W3R703-F1
#
_cell.length_a   1.000
_cell.length_b   1.000
_cell.length_c   1.000
_cell.angle_alpha   90.00
_cell.angle_beta   90.00
_cell.angle_gamma   90.00
#
_symmetry.space_group_name_H-M   'P 1'
#
loop_
_entity.id
_entity.type
_entity.pdbx_description
1 polymer ?
#
loop_
_entity_poly.entity_id
_entity_poly.type
_entity_poly.pdbx_seq_one_letter_code
_entity_poly.pdbx_strand_id
1 'polypeptide(L)'
;MSAVDLNALVKALDPDGRGGRRSVQEVARAIRNLVPNTDPAMVPELVKDTLRRGDEQGHWSVTRTTVRHGATILPKAIVLPQVARSNGLATIGVPLRPELAAWAATLKLSPVQRRLLIAVNDWLRRTDGGKTPIVAAAERAYELIGDEKAFDSSPPRGGAMLWGPGRLTFELLRCERLATPLTWEPAVSSIGDPGPVVCVENHATFRSLLRVLRHQTTPRWIAVAWVQGRNTAPLKSIRDLPFTVTRLDYLGDLDPAGLAIAVAACDITASTGVPSGPAVRLWELLAEQPSRSGPKMTEPEACRLAGWLPDSMRGTAIRLLVTGRRIPQEALRFDLLTEVLAEEP
;
A
#
# COMPACT_ATOMS: atom_id res chain seq x y z
N MET A 1 -34.47 31.26 11.66
CA MET A 1 -33.63 30.10 11.24
C MET A 1 -32.22 30.35 11.76
N SER A 2 -31.62 29.38 12.47
CA SER A 2 -30.25 29.53 12.97
C SER A 2 -29.29 29.67 11.79
N ALA A 3 -28.62 30.81 11.68
CA ALA A 3 -27.66 31.05 10.61
C ALA A 3 -26.41 30.20 10.83
N VAL A 4 -25.97 29.45 9.81
CA VAL A 4 -24.69 28.74 9.85
C VAL A 4 -23.54 29.75 9.91
N ASP A 5 -22.56 29.51 10.80
CA ASP A 5 -21.29 30.24 10.84
C ASP A 5 -20.41 29.80 9.65
N LEU A 6 -20.16 30.73 8.73
CA LEU A 6 -19.40 30.48 7.50
C LEU A 6 -17.92 30.19 7.78
N ASN A 7 -17.33 30.78 8.81
CA ASN A 7 -15.92 30.53 9.15
C ASN A 7 -15.73 29.13 9.73
N ALA A 8 -16.66 28.70 10.61
CA ALA A 8 -16.69 27.33 11.11
C ALA A 8 -16.89 26.31 9.98
N LEU A 9 -17.75 26.64 9.01
CA LEU A 9 -17.99 25.80 7.84
C LEU A 9 -16.77 25.72 6.91
N VAL A 10 -16.08 26.83 6.63
CA VAL A 10 -14.82 26.81 5.85
C VAL A 10 -13.78 25.93 6.55
N LYS A 11 -13.60 26.08 7.87
CA LYS A 11 -12.67 25.26 8.65
C LYS A 11 -13.02 23.76 8.63
N ALA A 12 -14.31 23.43 8.61
CA ALA A 12 -14.76 22.04 8.50
C ALA A 12 -14.53 21.44 7.11
N LEU A 13 -14.67 22.24 6.05
CA LEU A 13 -14.50 21.81 4.65
C LEU A 13 -13.05 21.81 4.18
N ASP A 14 -12.20 22.62 4.79
CA ASP A 14 -10.81 22.77 4.45
C ASP A 14 -9.95 23.11 5.68
N PRO A 15 -9.77 22.13 6.60
CA PRO A 15 -9.02 22.36 7.85
C PRO A 15 -7.56 22.76 7.61
N ASP A 16 -7.02 22.42 6.43
CA ASP A 16 -5.62 22.66 6.05
C ASP A 16 -5.43 23.90 5.16
N GLY A 17 -6.51 24.60 4.78
CA GLY A 17 -6.43 25.78 3.91
C GLY A 17 -5.90 25.49 2.50
N ARG A 18 -6.13 24.28 1.96
CA ARG A 18 -5.67 23.85 0.63
C ARG A 18 -6.55 24.38 -0.50
N GLY A 19 -7.75 24.87 -0.18
CA GLY A 19 -8.79 25.23 -1.10
C GLY A 19 -9.34 24.04 -1.89
N GLY A 20 -9.84 24.35 -3.08
CA GLY A 20 -10.26 23.37 -4.07
C GLY A 20 -11.76 23.05 -4.03
N ARG A 21 -12.15 22.08 -4.86
CA ARG A 21 -13.55 21.76 -5.10
C ARG A 21 -14.14 20.93 -3.95
N ARG A 22 -15.35 21.26 -3.52
CA ARG A 22 -16.15 20.47 -2.58
C ARG A 22 -17.54 20.26 -3.14
N SER A 23 -18.01 19.02 -3.12
CA SER A 23 -19.35 18.68 -3.56
C SER A 23 -20.41 19.27 -2.63
N VAL A 24 -21.59 19.56 -3.17
CA VAL A 24 -22.71 20.06 -2.37
C VAL A 24 -23.15 19.09 -1.26
N GLN A 25 -22.91 17.78 -1.47
CA GLN A 25 -23.20 16.75 -0.47
C GLN A 25 -22.24 16.83 0.73
N GLU A 26 -20.97 17.15 0.50
CA GLU A 26 -20.00 17.39 1.57
C GLU A 26 -20.36 18.66 2.36
N VAL A 27 -20.79 19.72 1.67
CA VAL A 27 -21.29 20.95 2.31
C VAL A 27 -22.52 20.67 3.17
N ALA A 28 -23.51 19.94 2.65
CA ALA A 28 -24.72 19.58 3.39
C ALA A 28 -24.41 18.68 4.61
N ARG A 29 -23.40 17.82 4.52
CA ARG A 29 -22.93 17.01 5.66
C ARG A 29 -22.29 17.90 6.72
N ALA A 30 -21.40 18.81 6.32
CA ALA A 30 -20.74 19.74 7.24
C ALA A 30 -21.76 20.67 7.95
N ILE A 31 -22.75 21.17 7.23
CA ILE A 31 -23.83 22.00 7.81
C ILE A 31 -24.64 21.21 8.85
N ARG A 32 -25.01 19.96 8.58
CA ARG A 32 -25.71 19.09 9.55
C ARG A 32 -24.89 18.85 10.82
N ASN A 33 -23.57 18.71 10.69
CA ASN A 33 -22.70 18.55 11.86
C ASN A 33 -22.60 19.84 12.70
N LEU A 34 -22.64 21.01 12.04
CA LEU A 34 -22.58 22.31 12.73
C LEU A 34 -23.94 22.71 13.34
N VAL A 35 -25.05 22.19 12.81
CA VAL A 35 -26.40 22.49 13.28
C VAL A 35 -27.22 21.19 13.41
N PRO A 36 -26.94 20.35 14.42
CA PRO A 36 -27.45 18.98 14.52
C PRO A 36 -28.97 18.88 14.71
N ASN A 37 -29.63 19.93 15.22
CA ASN A 37 -31.07 19.96 15.49
C ASN A 37 -31.90 20.52 14.32
N THR A 38 -31.37 20.50 13.09
CA THR A 38 -32.08 21.01 11.90
C THR A 38 -33.05 19.96 11.37
N ASP A 39 -34.31 20.34 11.15
CA ASP A 39 -35.29 19.51 10.46
C ASP A 39 -34.75 19.06 9.08
N PRO A 40 -34.69 17.75 8.78
CA PRO A 40 -34.23 17.23 7.50
C PRO A 40 -34.91 17.86 6.28
N ALA A 41 -36.18 18.26 6.39
CA ALA A 41 -36.93 18.91 5.30
C ALA A 41 -36.42 20.32 4.97
N MET A 42 -35.79 20.99 5.95
CA MET A 42 -35.27 22.36 5.83
C MET A 42 -33.81 22.41 5.36
N VAL A 43 -33.11 21.28 5.37
CA VAL A 43 -31.68 21.19 5.00
C VAL A 43 -31.41 21.70 3.57
N PRO A 44 -32.20 21.38 2.53
CA PRO A 44 -31.92 21.88 1.18
C PRO A 44 -31.96 23.40 1.05
N GLU A 45 -32.94 24.06 1.68
CA GLU A 45 -33.04 25.53 1.68
C GLU A 45 -31.97 26.18 2.55
N LEU A 46 -31.62 25.57 3.69
CA LEU A 46 -30.50 26.03 4.53
C LEU A 46 -29.17 25.96 3.77
N VAL A 47 -28.94 24.87 3.03
CA VAL A 47 -27.75 24.70 2.17
C VAL A 47 -27.75 25.78 1.10
N LYS A 48 -28.88 26.01 0.42
CA LYS A 48 -29.00 27.04 -0.61
C LYS A 48 -28.66 28.44 -0.08
N ASP A 49 -29.24 28.82 1.06
CA ASP A 49 -28.98 30.12 1.69
C ASP A 49 -27.51 30.26 2.12
N THR A 50 -26.96 29.21 2.73
CA THR A 50 -25.56 29.20 3.18
C THR A 50 -24.60 29.34 2.00
N LEU A 51 -24.86 28.62 0.90
CA LEU A 51 -24.06 28.67 -0.32
C LEU A 51 -24.07 30.06 -0.95
N ARG A 52 -25.24 30.69 -1.03
CA ARG A 52 -25.38 32.07 -1.51
C ARG A 52 -24.58 33.04 -0.64
N ARG A 53 -24.76 32.99 0.68
CA ARG A 53 -24.08 33.89 1.62
C ARG A 53 -22.56 33.75 1.55
N GLY A 54 -22.04 32.53 1.44
CA GLY A 54 -20.58 32.35 1.33
C GLY A 54 -20.01 32.72 -0.04
N ASP A 55 -20.81 32.69 -1.12
CA ASP A 55 -20.43 33.22 -2.43
C ASP A 55 -20.38 34.75 -2.40
N GLU A 56 -21.41 35.39 -1.86
CA GLU A 56 -21.50 36.84 -1.66
C GLU A 56 -20.38 37.39 -0.75
N GLN A 57 -19.98 36.62 0.27
CA GLN A 57 -18.90 36.99 1.20
C GLN A 57 -17.50 36.54 0.73
N GLY A 58 -17.39 35.94 -0.46
CA GLY A 58 -16.10 35.56 -1.04
C GLY A 58 -15.40 34.38 -0.34
N HIS A 59 -16.11 33.61 0.48
CA HIS A 59 -15.58 32.39 1.10
C HIS A 59 -15.42 31.23 0.11
N TRP A 60 -16.19 31.22 -0.98
CA TRP A 60 -16.09 30.27 -2.08
C TRP A 60 -16.71 30.84 -3.36
N SER A 61 -16.54 30.14 -4.48
CA SER A 61 -17.37 30.32 -5.68
C SER A 61 -18.25 29.11 -5.95
N VAL A 62 -19.49 29.32 -6.41
CA VAL A 62 -20.39 28.22 -6.80
C VAL A 62 -20.15 27.74 -8.25
N THR A 63 -20.26 26.43 -8.50
CA THR A 63 -20.15 25.91 -9.88
C THR A 63 -21.43 26.14 -10.68
N ARG A 64 -21.32 26.42 -11.99
CA ARG A 64 -22.46 26.64 -12.90
C ARG A 64 -23.37 25.41 -13.10
N THR A 65 -22.83 24.20 -12.94
CA THR A 65 -23.62 22.96 -13.04
C THR A 65 -24.46 22.76 -11.79
N THR A 66 -25.74 22.43 -11.94
CA THR A 66 -26.69 22.25 -10.84
C THR A 66 -27.18 20.80 -10.71
N VAL A 67 -27.73 20.48 -9.54
CA VAL A 67 -28.38 19.21 -9.19
C VAL A 67 -29.66 19.50 -8.42
N ARG A 68 -30.66 18.62 -8.57
CA ARG A 68 -31.95 18.75 -7.87
C ARG A 68 -31.93 17.92 -6.59
N HIS A 69 -32.24 18.55 -5.46
CA HIS A 69 -32.39 17.91 -4.16
C HIS A 69 -33.81 18.23 -3.62
N GLY A 70 -34.75 17.30 -3.83
CA GLY A 70 -36.16 17.55 -3.55
C GLY A 70 -36.75 18.64 -4.48
N ALA A 71 -37.35 19.66 -3.89
CA ALA A 71 -37.87 20.82 -4.61
C ALA A 71 -36.78 21.88 -4.92
N THR A 72 -35.58 21.75 -4.35
CA THR A 72 -34.53 22.77 -4.40
C THR A 72 -33.47 22.45 -5.46
N ILE A 73 -33.06 23.46 -6.22
CA ILE A 73 -31.93 23.37 -7.16
C ILE A 73 -30.69 23.95 -6.48
N LEU A 74 -29.62 23.16 -6.43
CA LEU A 74 -28.35 23.52 -5.81
C LEU A 74 -27.20 23.40 -6.83
N PRO A 75 -26.11 24.17 -6.70
CA PRO A 75 -24.90 23.92 -7.49
C PRO A 75 -24.34 22.54 -7.14
N LYS A 76 -23.69 21.85 -8.09
CA LYS A 76 -23.09 20.53 -7.88
C LYS A 76 -21.93 20.60 -6.89
N ALA A 77 -21.22 21.72 -6.86
CA ALA A 77 -20.06 21.94 -6.00
C ALA A 77 -19.82 23.43 -5.73
N ILE A 78 -18.97 23.69 -4.74
CA ILE A 78 -18.29 24.97 -4.53
C ILE A 78 -16.79 24.83 -4.76
N VAL A 79 -16.10 25.95 -4.95
CA VAL A 79 -14.64 26.04 -5.04
C VAL A 79 -14.16 27.00 -3.96
N LEU A 80 -13.41 26.47 -3.00
CA LEU A 80 -12.79 27.27 -1.94
C LEU A 80 -11.52 27.95 -2.51
N PRO A 81 -11.36 29.27 -2.29
CA PRO A 81 -10.19 29.99 -2.75
C PRO A 81 -8.96 29.46 -2.01
N GLN A 82 -7.87 29.27 -2.75
CA GLN A 82 -6.59 28.95 -2.14
C GLN A 82 -6.05 30.24 -1.52
N VAL A 83 -5.97 30.29 -0.19
CA VAL A 83 -5.30 31.41 0.48
C VAL A 83 -3.83 31.38 0.06
N ALA A 84 -3.35 32.47 -0.53
CA ALA A 84 -1.95 32.62 -0.93
C ALA A 84 -1.06 32.44 0.30
N ARG A 85 -0.45 31.27 0.45
CA ARG A 85 0.56 31.04 1.48
C ARG A 85 1.78 31.86 1.08
N SER A 86 2.28 32.69 2.00
CA SER A 86 3.68 33.11 1.92
C SER A 86 4.54 31.86 1.72
N ASN A 87 5.58 31.95 0.88
CA ASN A 87 6.54 30.87 0.68
C ASN A 87 7.11 30.47 2.05
N GLY A 88 6.47 29.48 2.70
CA GLY A 88 6.55 29.19 4.13
C GLY A 88 7.83 28.47 4.54
N LEU A 89 8.92 28.79 3.84
CA LEU A 89 10.25 28.32 4.15
C LEU A 89 10.85 29.22 5.23
N ALA A 90 11.12 28.65 6.39
CA ALA A 90 11.72 29.35 7.51
C ALA A 90 12.84 28.50 8.12
N THR A 91 13.79 29.16 8.78
CA THR A 91 14.82 28.49 9.58
C THR A 91 14.24 27.96 10.89
N ILE A 92 15.00 27.09 11.56
CA ILE A 92 14.66 26.63 12.91
C ILE A 92 15.05 27.73 13.91
N GLY A 93 14.05 28.32 14.57
CA GLY A 93 14.25 29.36 15.59
C GLY A 93 14.47 28.83 17.01
N VAL A 94 14.74 27.53 17.18
CA VAL A 94 15.04 26.93 18.49
C VAL A 94 16.45 26.36 18.48
N PRO A 95 17.15 26.31 19.63
CA PRO A 95 18.44 25.63 19.70
C PRO A 95 18.31 24.19 19.19
N LEU A 96 19.36 23.69 18.54
CA LEU A 96 19.41 22.32 18.04
C LEU A 96 20.45 21.52 18.81
N ARG A 97 20.19 20.23 18.99
CA ARG A 97 21.16 19.23 19.44
C ARG A 97 22.35 19.15 18.47
N PRO A 98 23.57 18.83 18.94
CA PRO A 98 24.77 18.78 18.09
C PRO A 98 24.60 17.92 16.83
N GLU A 99 23.88 16.80 16.94
CA GLU A 99 23.57 15.86 15.86
C GLU A 99 22.80 16.49 14.68
N LEU A 100 22.08 17.59 14.94
CA LEU A 100 21.29 18.31 13.93
C LEU A 100 21.88 19.68 13.60
N ALA A 101 22.48 20.35 14.58
CA ALA A 101 22.90 21.75 14.49
C ALA A 101 23.85 22.00 13.31
N ALA A 102 24.78 21.07 13.07
CA ALA A 102 25.82 21.20 12.05
C ALA A 102 25.27 21.37 10.62
N TRP A 103 24.09 20.81 10.32
CA TRP A 103 23.53 20.83 8.97
C TRP A 103 22.16 21.51 8.86
N ALA A 104 21.39 21.57 9.96
CA ALA A 104 19.99 21.97 9.89
C ALA A 104 19.71 23.43 10.30
N ALA A 105 20.63 24.07 11.03
CA ALA A 105 20.40 25.38 11.63
C ALA A 105 20.07 26.50 10.62
N THR A 106 20.66 26.44 9.42
CA THR A 106 20.53 27.47 8.39
C THR A 106 19.55 27.09 7.26
N LEU A 107 18.96 25.89 7.31
CA LEU A 107 18.07 25.43 6.25
C LEU A 107 16.76 26.21 6.24
N LYS A 108 16.33 26.60 5.05
CA LYS A 108 14.99 27.16 4.81
C LYS A 108 14.01 26.00 4.61
N LEU A 109 13.22 25.70 5.63
CA LEU A 109 12.39 24.50 5.70
C LEU A 109 10.91 24.82 5.57
N SER A 110 10.19 24.00 4.82
CA SER A 110 8.72 24.03 4.78
C SER A 110 8.12 23.72 6.16
N PRO A 111 6.83 24.04 6.40
CA PRO A 111 6.19 23.78 7.68
C PRO A 111 6.22 22.29 8.08
N VAL A 112 6.12 21.38 7.11
CA VAL A 112 6.20 19.93 7.35
C VAL A 112 7.60 19.52 7.78
N GLN A 113 8.63 19.99 7.08
CA GLN A 113 10.03 19.70 7.40
C GLN A 113 10.43 20.26 8.76
N ARG A 114 10.03 21.50 9.05
CA ARG A 114 10.30 22.14 10.33
C ARG A 114 9.63 21.38 11.49
N ARG A 115 8.37 20.96 11.34
CA ARG A 115 7.69 20.16 12.38
C ARG A 115 8.42 18.84 12.66
N LEU A 116 8.80 18.10 11.61
CA LEU A 116 9.53 16.86 11.77
C LEU A 116 10.89 17.09 12.46
N LEU A 117 11.64 18.10 12.02
CA LEU A 117 12.97 18.37 12.57
C LEU A 117 12.92 18.82 14.04
N ILE A 118 11.92 19.63 14.42
CA ILE A 118 11.68 20.01 15.83
C ILE A 118 11.34 18.76 16.66
N ALA A 119 10.44 17.90 16.16
CA ALA A 119 10.10 16.66 16.85
C ALA A 119 11.32 15.75 17.04
N VAL A 120 12.16 15.58 16.01
CA VAL A 120 13.41 14.81 16.10
C VAL A 120 14.37 15.44 17.11
N ASN A 121 14.53 16.77 17.10
CA ASN A 121 15.39 17.47 18.03
C ASN A 121 14.95 17.28 19.49
N ASP A 122 13.65 17.40 19.75
CA ASP A 122 13.08 17.21 21.09
C ASP A 122 13.16 15.75 21.54
N TRP A 123 12.95 14.81 20.62
CA TRP A 123 13.16 13.40 20.86
C TRP A 123 14.63 13.09 21.21
N LEU A 124 15.60 13.61 20.44
CA LEU A 124 17.02 13.44 20.74
C LEU A 124 17.39 14.04 22.11
N ARG A 125 16.80 15.16 22.50
CA ARG A 125 17.02 15.75 23.84
C ARG A 125 16.55 14.83 24.96
N ARG A 126 15.30 14.37 24.89
CA ARG A 126 14.70 13.56 25.97
C ARG A 126 15.27 12.14 26.05
N THR A 127 15.92 11.67 24.99
CA THR A 127 16.56 10.35 24.91
C THR A 127 18.08 10.41 25.01
N ASP A 128 18.66 11.57 25.37
CA ASP A 128 20.10 11.79 25.45
C ASP A 128 20.88 11.33 24.19
N GLY A 129 20.46 11.85 23.04
CA GLY A 129 21.06 11.53 21.74
C GLY A 129 20.62 10.19 21.17
N GLY A 130 19.44 9.68 21.55
CA GLY A 130 18.94 8.41 21.06
C GLY A 130 19.48 7.19 21.82
N LYS A 131 19.74 7.31 23.13
CA LYS A 131 20.04 6.15 24.00
C LYS A 131 18.78 5.34 24.31
N THR A 132 18.19 4.76 23.26
CA THR A 132 17.02 3.89 23.33
C THR A 132 17.25 2.61 22.53
N PRO A 133 16.45 1.55 22.79
CA PRO A 133 16.37 0.39 21.91
C PRO A 133 16.05 0.79 20.46
N ILE A 134 16.42 -0.09 19.52
CA ILE A 134 16.03 0.00 18.11
C ILE A 134 14.58 -0.50 18.01
N VAL A 135 13.73 0.24 17.30
CA VAL A 135 12.30 -0.08 17.12
C VAL A 135 11.90 -0.04 15.64
N ALA A 136 10.69 -0.50 15.31
CA ALA A 136 10.19 -0.37 13.95
C ALA A 136 10.08 1.11 13.51
N ALA A 137 10.39 1.40 12.26
CA ALA A 137 10.31 2.76 11.71
C ALA A 137 8.91 3.39 11.87
N ALA A 138 7.84 2.59 11.76
CA ALA A 138 6.47 3.05 11.96
C ALA A 138 6.19 3.47 13.41
N GLU A 139 6.70 2.73 14.40
CA GLU A 139 6.60 3.09 15.81
C GLU A 139 7.35 4.40 16.09
N ARG A 140 8.56 4.54 15.54
CA ARG A 140 9.33 5.79 15.69
C ARG A 140 8.65 6.97 15.01
N ALA A 141 8.09 6.77 13.81
CA ALA A 141 7.37 7.81 13.09
C ALA A 141 6.13 8.29 13.88
N TYR A 142 5.39 7.35 14.48
CA TYR A 142 4.26 7.64 15.35
C TYR A 142 4.70 8.40 16.62
N GLU A 143 5.76 7.96 17.29
CA GLU A 143 6.30 8.63 18.47
C GLU A 143 6.75 10.08 18.18
N LEU A 144 7.35 10.32 17.01
CA LEU A 144 7.85 11.63 16.62
C LEU A 144 6.73 12.60 16.22
N ILE A 145 5.79 12.16 15.38
CA ILE A 145 4.84 13.09 14.73
C ILE A 145 3.41 12.55 14.62
N GLY A 146 3.09 11.45 15.30
CA GLY A 146 1.74 10.86 15.36
C GLY A 146 1.25 10.26 14.05
N ASP A 147 2.16 9.93 13.13
CA ASP A 147 1.83 9.37 11.82
C ASP A 147 2.78 8.20 11.51
N GLU A 148 2.25 6.99 11.67
CA GLU A 148 2.99 5.73 11.52
C GLU A 148 3.54 5.53 10.10
N LYS A 149 2.91 6.15 9.10
CA LYS A 149 3.29 6.01 7.68
C LYS A 149 4.29 7.05 7.21
N ALA A 150 4.67 7.98 8.08
CA ALA A 150 5.55 9.08 7.68
C ALA A 150 6.92 8.59 7.19
N PHE A 151 7.33 7.38 7.58
CA PHE A 151 8.61 6.77 7.20
C PHE A 151 8.53 5.70 6.09
N ASP A 152 7.35 5.49 5.50
CA ASP A 152 7.15 4.44 4.48
C ASP A 152 7.80 4.80 3.13
N SER A 153 7.75 6.08 2.74
CA SER A 153 8.26 6.54 1.45
C SER A 153 9.78 6.58 1.39
N SER A 154 10.35 6.50 0.18
CA SER A 154 11.78 6.73 -0.05
C SER A 154 11.97 7.94 -0.97
N PRO A 155 12.53 9.07 -0.49
CA PRO A 155 12.88 9.37 0.89
C PRO A 155 11.65 9.50 1.82
N PRO A 156 11.81 9.36 3.14
CA PRO A 156 10.72 9.57 4.10
C PRO A 156 10.16 10.99 4.10
N ARG A 157 9.11 11.24 4.89
CA ARG A 157 8.52 12.58 5.07
C ARG A 157 9.59 13.62 5.37
N GLY A 158 9.49 14.77 4.71
CA GLY A 158 10.52 15.81 4.71
C GLY A 158 11.48 15.74 3.52
N GLY A 159 11.49 14.61 2.81
CA GLY A 159 12.17 14.43 1.54
C GLY A 159 13.69 14.44 1.66
N ALA A 160 14.37 14.48 0.51
CA ALA A 160 15.84 14.50 0.44
C ALA A 160 16.47 15.68 1.20
N MET A 161 15.71 16.75 1.48
CA MET A 161 16.18 17.85 2.31
C MET A 161 16.48 17.42 3.75
N LEU A 162 15.73 16.48 4.34
CA LEU A 162 16.01 16.01 5.69
C LEU A 162 16.75 14.67 5.71
N TRP A 163 16.61 13.87 4.65
CA TRP A 163 17.13 12.49 4.57
C TRP A 163 18.29 12.34 3.58
N GLY A 164 18.92 13.45 3.21
CA GLY A 164 20.10 13.45 2.35
C GLY A 164 21.36 12.94 3.08
N PRO A 165 22.47 12.75 2.34
CA PRO A 165 23.74 12.32 2.93
C PRO A 165 24.16 13.21 4.12
N GLY A 166 24.57 12.58 5.22
CA GLY A 166 25.01 13.28 6.44
C GLY A 166 23.91 13.97 7.24
N ARG A 167 22.63 13.63 7.01
CA ARG A 167 21.47 14.22 7.71
C ARG A 167 20.73 13.17 8.53
N LEU A 168 19.39 13.16 8.54
CA LEU A 168 18.63 12.15 9.25
C LEU A 168 18.85 10.77 8.65
N THR A 169 19.09 9.80 9.53
CA THR A 169 19.18 8.38 9.21
C THR A 169 18.32 7.59 10.18
N PHE A 170 17.90 6.38 9.79
CA PHE A 170 17.20 5.49 10.71
C PHE A 170 18.09 5.04 11.88
N GLU A 171 19.41 4.94 11.66
CA GLU A 171 20.39 4.70 12.72
C GLU A 171 20.36 5.79 13.80
N LEU A 172 20.41 7.07 13.40
CA LEU A 172 20.31 8.21 14.32
C LEU A 172 19.01 8.18 15.12
N LEU A 173 17.92 7.77 14.46
CA LEU A 173 16.60 7.67 15.07
C LEU A 173 16.36 6.32 15.77
N ARG A 174 17.38 5.45 15.89
CA ARG A 174 17.28 4.11 16.48
C ARG A 174 16.03 3.38 16.02
N CYS A 175 15.85 3.31 14.72
CA CYS A 175 14.77 2.54 14.12
C CYS A 175 15.24 1.81 12.87
N GLU A 176 14.43 0.88 12.40
CA GLU A 176 14.69 0.12 11.18
C GLU A 176 13.41 -0.19 10.42
N ARG A 177 13.53 -0.41 9.11
CA ARG A 177 12.41 -0.87 8.30
C ARG A 177 12.30 -2.37 8.40
N LEU A 178 11.31 -2.83 9.15
CA LEU A 178 10.96 -4.24 9.21
C LEU A 178 10.05 -4.57 8.03
N ALA A 179 10.38 -5.64 7.30
CA ALA A 179 9.48 -6.19 6.32
C ALA A 179 8.27 -6.80 7.03
N THR A 180 7.10 -6.76 6.37
CA THR A 180 5.94 -7.53 6.84
C THR A 180 6.32 -9.01 6.87
N PRO A 181 6.04 -9.74 7.97
CA PRO A 181 6.32 -11.18 8.03
C PRO A 181 5.60 -11.94 6.91
N LEU A 182 6.32 -12.84 6.25
CA LEU A 182 5.77 -13.77 5.29
C LEU A 182 4.89 -14.80 6.02
N THR A 183 3.68 -15.05 5.52
CA THR A 183 2.86 -16.16 6.00
C THR A 183 3.35 -17.45 5.38
N TRP A 184 3.67 -18.45 6.19
CA TRP A 184 4.15 -19.74 5.73
C TRP A 184 3.81 -20.85 6.73
N GLU A 185 3.83 -22.10 6.28
CA GLU A 185 3.75 -23.27 7.15
C GLU A 185 4.71 -24.38 6.68
N PRO A 186 5.24 -25.20 7.61
CA PRO A 186 6.08 -26.33 7.27
C PRO A 186 5.30 -27.44 6.54
N ALA A 187 5.94 -28.04 5.54
CA ALA A 187 5.49 -29.27 4.89
C ALA A 187 6.07 -30.54 5.54
N VAL A 188 7.16 -30.39 6.30
CA VAL A 188 7.85 -31.47 7.04
C VAL A 188 7.68 -31.31 8.55
N SER A 189 7.87 -32.38 9.32
CA SER A 189 7.69 -32.40 10.79
C SER A 189 8.74 -31.58 11.55
N SER A 190 9.96 -31.46 11.02
CA SER A 190 11.03 -30.63 11.58
C SER A 190 11.67 -29.81 10.47
N ILE A 191 11.63 -28.49 10.62
CA ILE A 191 12.36 -27.56 9.78
C ILE A 191 13.66 -27.20 10.49
N GLY A 192 14.77 -27.47 9.83
CA GLY A 192 16.12 -27.16 10.30
C GLY A 192 17.12 -27.21 9.15
N ASP A 193 16.88 -28.10 8.19
CA ASP A 193 17.69 -28.20 6.98
C ASP A 193 17.33 -27.12 5.96
N PRO A 194 18.32 -26.59 5.20
CA PRO A 194 18.06 -25.73 4.06
C PRO A 194 17.19 -26.44 3.02
N GLY A 195 16.23 -25.71 2.43
CA GLY A 195 15.39 -26.30 1.40
C GLY A 195 14.56 -25.28 0.63
N PRO A 196 13.93 -25.72 -0.48
CA PRO A 196 13.13 -24.85 -1.32
C PRO A 196 11.72 -24.65 -0.75
N VAL A 197 11.14 -23.50 -1.05
CA VAL A 197 9.79 -23.10 -0.64
C VAL A 197 8.93 -22.87 -1.88
N VAL A 198 7.68 -23.33 -1.85
CA VAL A 198 6.69 -22.93 -2.86
C VAL A 198 5.82 -21.82 -2.32
N CYS A 199 5.67 -20.74 -3.08
CA CYS A 199 4.83 -19.60 -2.73
C CYS A 199 3.60 -19.54 -3.63
N VAL A 200 2.44 -19.32 -3.01
CA VAL A 200 1.15 -19.25 -3.69
C VAL A 200 0.37 -17.97 -3.37
N GLU A 201 -0.50 -17.55 -4.29
CA GLU A 201 -1.36 -16.38 -4.10
C GLU A 201 -2.68 -16.73 -3.38
N ASN A 202 -3.20 -17.93 -3.65
CA ASN A 202 -4.51 -18.34 -3.16
C ASN A 202 -4.46 -19.13 -1.85
N HIS A 203 -5.30 -18.75 -0.87
CA HIS A 203 -5.36 -19.43 0.43
C HIS A 203 -5.88 -20.88 0.33
N ALA A 204 -6.81 -21.19 -0.59
CA ALA A 204 -7.29 -22.57 -0.76
C ALA A 204 -6.19 -23.46 -1.35
N THR A 205 -5.43 -22.96 -2.34
CA THR A 205 -4.28 -23.69 -2.90
C THR A 205 -3.16 -23.86 -1.87
N PHE A 206 -2.91 -22.86 -1.01
CA PHE A 206 -1.99 -22.97 0.12
C PHE A 206 -2.34 -24.15 1.03
N ARG A 207 -3.62 -24.28 1.42
CA ARG A 207 -4.08 -25.39 2.27
C ARG A 207 -4.00 -26.74 1.56
N SER A 208 -4.38 -26.81 0.29
CA SER A 208 -4.32 -28.04 -0.49
C SER A 208 -2.88 -28.54 -0.68
N LEU A 209 -1.94 -27.65 -1.03
CA LEU A 209 -0.52 -28.01 -1.18
C LEU A 209 0.07 -28.50 0.14
N LEU A 210 -0.16 -27.78 1.25
CA LEU A 210 0.31 -28.23 2.57
C LEU A 210 -0.20 -29.62 2.92
N ARG A 211 -1.47 -29.90 2.64
CA ARG A 211 -2.06 -31.21 2.90
C ARG A 211 -1.38 -32.30 2.08
N VAL A 212 -1.14 -32.08 0.79
CA VAL A 212 -0.48 -33.06 -0.09
C VAL A 212 0.98 -33.28 0.35
N LEU A 213 1.75 -32.20 0.52
CA LEU A 213 3.18 -32.29 0.83
C LEU A 213 3.44 -32.93 2.21
N ARG A 214 2.56 -32.73 3.20
CA ARG A 214 2.67 -33.37 4.52
C ARG A 214 2.43 -34.88 4.51
N HIS A 215 1.86 -35.42 3.43
CA HIS A 215 1.72 -36.86 3.25
C HIS A 215 2.93 -37.50 2.55
N GLN A 216 3.91 -36.71 2.11
CA GLN A 216 5.14 -37.19 1.48
C GLN A 216 6.24 -37.40 2.53
N THR A 217 7.05 -38.44 2.36
CA THR A 217 8.23 -38.68 3.18
C THR A 217 9.34 -37.67 2.91
N THR A 218 9.46 -37.26 1.64
CA THR A 218 10.54 -36.43 1.11
C THR A 218 9.97 -35.37 0.18
N PRO A 219 9.19 -34.40 0.70
CA PRO A 219 8.54 -33.42 -0.16
C PRO A 219 9.56 -32.53 -0.85
N ARG A 220 9.32 -32.26 -2.14
CA ARG A 220 10.14 -31.36 -2.95
C ARG A 220 10.32 -29.99 -2.30
N TRP A 221 9.25 -29.45 -1.70
CA TRP A 221 9.27 -28.18 -0.96
C TRP A 221 9.11 -28.44 0.53
N ILE A 222 10.00 -27.87 1.34
CA ILE A 222 10.01 -28.06 2.79
C ILE A 222 8.98 -27.18 3.51
N ALA A 223 8.49 -26.12 2.84
CA ALA A 223 7.45 -25.24 3.33
C ALA A 223 6.63 -24.67 2.19
N VAL A 224 5.42 -24.23 2.53
CA VAL A 224 4.53 -23.48 1.63
C VAL A 224 4.38 -22.08 2.20
N ALA A 225 4.59 -21.08 1.36
CA ALA A 225 4.36 -19.67 1.66
C ALA A 225 3.11 -19.15 0.94
N TRP A 226 2.48 -18.14 1.52
CA TRP A 226 1.30 -17.50 0.95
C TRP A 226 1.44 -15.98 0.94
N VAL A 227 1.09 -15.37 -0.19
CA VAL A 227 0.97 -13.92 -0.35
C VAL A 227 -0.43 -13.56 -0.81
N GLN A 228 -0.95 -12.43 -0.33
CA GLN A 228 -2.31 -12.01 -0.67
C GLN A 228 -2.31 -11.14 -1.92
N GLY A 229 -2.54 -11.74 -3.07
CA GLY A 229 -2.69 -11.01 -4.33
C GLY A 229 -1.50 -10.13 -4.66
N ARG A 230 -1.79 -8.85 -4.94
CA ARG A 230 -0.77 -7.84 -5.27
C ARG A 230 0.16 -7.49 -4.11
N ASN A 231 -0.12 -7.93 -2.88
CA ASN A 231 0.74 -7.66 -1.75
C ASN A 231 1.91 -8.66 -1.68
N THR A 232 2.95 -8.42 -2.47
CA THR A 232 4.19 -9.22 -2.51
C THR A 232 5.27 -8.69 -1.55
N ALA A 233 5.02 -7.58 -0.85
CA ALA A 233 5.96 -7.00 0.10
C ALA A 233 6.46 -7.97 1.20
N PRO A 234 5.64 -8.92 1.72
CA PRO A 234 6.11 -9.87 2.72
C PRO A 234 7.27 -10.76 2.28
N LEU A 235 7.45 -10.98 0.97
CA LEU A 235 8.56 -11.79 0.43
C LEU A 235 9.94 -11.20 0.72
N LYS A 236 10.03 -9.92 1.09
CA LYS A 236 11.28 -9.31 1.58
C LYS A 236 11.79 -9.96 2.86
N SER A 237 10.90 -10.56 3.66
CA SER A 237 11.25 -11.24 4.92
C SER A 237 11.61 -12.72 4.74
N ILE A 238 11.75 -13.21 3.50
CA ILE A 238 12.03 -14.64 3.24
C ILE A 238 13.33 -15.15 3.89
N ARG A 239 14.31 -14.25 4.12
CA ARG A 239 15.56 -14.58 4.80
C ARG A 239 15.45 -14.57 6.33
N ASP A 240 14.34 -14.05 6.86
CA ASP A 240 14.06 -14.01 8.29
C ASP A 240 13.34 -15.28 8.76
N LEU A 241 13.06 -16.22 7.84
CA LEU A 241 12.53 -17.53 8.17
C LEU A 241 13.53 -18.30 9.05
N PRO A 242 13.06 -19.20 9.95
CA PRO A 242 13.94 -19.90 10.90
C PRO A 242 14.81 -20.99 10.25
N PHE A 243 14.95 -20.97 8.92
CA PHE A 243 15.70 -21.91 8.11
C PHE A 243 16.20 -21.22 6.84
N THR A 244 17.22 -21.80 6.20
CA THR A 244 17.76 -21.24 4.96
C THR A 244 16.90 -21.65 3.77
N VAL A 245 16.25 -20.69 3.13
CA VAL A 245 15.56 -20.92 1.85
C VAL A 245 16.58 -21.01 0.73
N THR A 246 16.67 -22.18 0.08
CA THR A 246 17.59 -22.39 -1.05
C THR A 246 17.02 -21.88 -2.37
N ARG A 247 15.70 -21.85 -2.50
CA ARG A 247 14.97 -21.39 -3.68
C ARG A 247 13.50 -21.10 -3.35
N LEU A 248 12.91 -20.12 -4.03
CA LEU A 248 11.47 -19.87 -4.04
C LEU A 248 10.86 -20.21 -5.40
N ASP A 249 9.94 -21.18 -5.43
CA ASP A 249 9.13 -21.48 -6.61
C ASP A 249 7.75 -20.83 -6.47
N TYR A 250 7.35 -20.02 -7.44
CA TYR A 250 6.10 -19.24 -7.38
C TYR A 250 5.01 -19.84 -8.27
N LEU A 251 3.77 -19.85 -7.77
CA LEU A 251 2.55 -20.21 -8.51
C LEU A 251 1.45 -19.19 -8.24
N GLY A 252 0.76 -18.74 -9.29
CA GLY A 252 -0.42 -17.88 -9.20
C GLY A 252 -1.47 -18.24 -10.24
N ASP A 253 -2.39 -17.32 -10.50
CA ASP A 253 -3.38 -17.46 -11.57
C ASP A 253 -2.72 -17.37 -12.96
N LEU A 254 -3.18 -18.19 -13.90
CA LEU A 254 -2.81 -18.03 -15.31
C LEU A 254 -3.74 -16.99 -15.96
N ASP A 255 -3.48 -15.73 -15.63
CA ASP A 255 -4.12 -14.54 -16.19
C ASP A 255 -3.14 -13.34 -16.19
N PRO A 256 -3.48 -12.18 -16.80
CA PRO A 256 -2.55 -11.06 -16.85
C PRO A 256 -2.11 -10.52 -15.48
N ALA A 257 -3.00 -10.55 -14.48
CA ALA A 257 -2.70 -10.03 -13.15
C ALA A 257 -1.82 -11.01 -12.38
N GLY A 258 -2.16 -12.31 -12.40
CA GLY A 258 -1.40 -13.37 -11.77
C GLY A 258 0.04 -13.45 -12.30
N LEU A 259 0.24 -13.34 -13.61
CA LEU A 259 1.59 -13.32 -14.19
C LEU A 259 2.39 -12.08 -13.80
N ALA A 260 1.76 -10.90 -13.77
CA ALA A 260 2.43 -9.68 -13.33
C ALA A 260 2.83 -9.75 -11.85
N ILE A 261 1.98 -10.33 -11.00
CA ILE A 261 2.26 -10.58 -9.58
C ILE A 261 3.41 -11.58 -9.45
N ALA A 262 3.41 -12.67 -10.22
CA ALA A 262 4.46 -13.68 -10.19
C ALA A 262 5.84 -13.11 -10.53
N VAL A 263 5.94 -12.28 -11.58
CA VAL A 263 7.18 -11.58 -11.92
C VAL A 263 7.63 -10.69 -10.75
N ALA A 264 6.73 -9.84 -10.23
CA ALA A 264 7.06 -8.95 -9.13
C ALA A 264 7.46 -9.69 -7.84
N ALA A 265 6.82 -10.82 -7.54
CA ALA A 265 7.13 -11.68 -6.40
C ALA A 265 8.54 -12.27 -6.50
N CYS A 266 8.89 -12.79 -7.69
CA CYS A 266 10.24 -13.29 -7.96
C CYS A 266 11.28 -12.17 -7.91
N ASP A 267 11.03 -11.01 -8.51
CA ASP A 267 11.98 -9.88 -8.46
C ASP A 267 12.27 -9.42 -7.03
N ILE A 268 11.23 -9.32 -6.19
CA ILE A 268 11.38 -8.99 -4.76
C ILE A 268 12.20 -10.07 -4.05
N THR A 269 11.91 -11.34 -4.29
CA THR A 269 12.62 -12.45 -3.65
C THR A 269 14.08 -12.49 -4.07
N ALA A 270 14.35 -12.37 -5.37
CA ALA A 270 15.70 -12.32 -5.94
C ALA A 270 16.50 -11.14 -5.37
N SER A 271 15.88 -9.98 -5.11
CA SER A 271 16.54 -8.84 -4.48
C SER A 271 17.06 -9.11 -3.06
N THR A 272 16.55 -10.16 -2.39
CA THR A 272 17.07 -10.61 -1.09
C THR A 272 18.28 -11.54 -1.23
N GLY A 273 18.59 -12.02 -2.43
CA GLY A 273 19.64 -13.00 -2.71
C GLY A 273 19.16 -14.46 -2.75
N VAL A 274 17.86 -14.70 -2.58
CA VAL A 274 17.26 -16.04 -2.73
C VAL A 274 16.87 -16.27 -4.19
N PRO A 275 17.37 -17.34 -4.86
CA PRO A 275 16.94 -17.68 -6.21
C PRO A 275 15.43 -17.90 -6.28
N SER A 276 14.77 -17.36 -7.32
CA SER A 276 13.33 -17.50 -7.47
C SER A 276 12.89 -17.69 -8.91
N GLY A 277 11.81 -18.42 -9.14
CA GLY A 277 11.26 -18.64 -10.48
C GLY A 277 9.90 -19.34 -10.46
N PRO A 278 9.40 -19.78 -11.63
CA PRO A 278 8.13 -20.49 -11.70
C PRO A 278 8.22 -21.87 -11.05
N ALA A 279 7.17 -22.25 -10.33
CA ALA A 279 6.92 -23.64 -9.93
C ALA A 279 6.53 -24.46 -11.16
N VAL A 280 7.52 -24.81 -12.00
CA VAL A 280 7.37 -25.35 -13.36
C VAL A 280 6.24 -26.38 -13.45
N ARG A 281 6.30 -27.43 -12.62
CA ARG A 281 5.34 -28.53 -12.68
C ARG A 281 3.91 -28.12 -12.34
N LEU A 282 3.74 -27.23 -11.35
CA LEU A 282 2.41 -26.74 -10.97
C LEU A 282 1.82 -25.82 -12.03
N TRP A 283 2.67 -25.02 -12.67
CA TRP A 283 2.25 -24.21 -13.82
C TRP A 283 1.83 -25.10 -15.00
N GLU A 284 2.63 -26.11 -15.35
CA GLU A 284 2.30 -27.05 -16.42
C GLU A 284 0.95 -27.73 -16.16
N LEU A 285 0.76 -28.24 -14.94
CA LEU A 285 -0.51 -28.82 -14.49
C LEU A 285 -1.68 -27.84 -14.56
N LEU A 286 -1.46 -26.56 -14.20
CA LEU A 286 -2.47 -25.51 -14.27
C LEU A 286 -2.90 -25.24 -15.72
N ALA A 287 -1.96 -25.23 -16.66
CA ALA A 287 -2.26 -24.96 -18.08
C ALA A 287 -3.10 -26.05 -18.76
N GLU A 288 -3.14 -27.25 -18.18
CA GLU A 288 -3.99 -28.36 -18.64
C GLU A 288 -5.44 -28.24 -18.17
N GLN A 289 -5.72 -27.34 -17.21
CA GLN A 289 -7.05 -27.24 -16.61
C GLN A 289 -8.04 -26.44 -17.47
N PRO A 290 -9.35 -26.66 -17.29
CA PRO A 290 -10.38 -25.89 -18.00
C PRO A 290 -10.24 -24.39 -17.79
N SER A 291 -10.18 -23.65 -18.90
CA SER A 291 -10.19 -22.18 -18.86
C SER A 291 -11.60 -21.62 -18.69
N ARG A 292 -11.68 -20.37 -18.25
CA ARG A 292 -12.91 -19.56 -18.23
C ARG A 292 -12.67 -18.19 -18.85
N SER A 293 -13.73 -17.41 -19.05
CA SER A 293 -13.62 -16.05 -19.57
C SER A 293 -12.75 -15.16 -18.67
N GLY A 294 -11.90 -14.36 -19.31
CA GLY A 294 -10.95 -13.45 -18.69
C GLY A 294 -10.75 -12.19 -19.53
N PRO A 295 -9.91 -11.26 -19.07
CA PRO A 295 -9.57 -10.07 -19.83
C PRO A 295 -8.78 -10.44 -21.09
N LYS A 296 -9.21 -9.92 -22.24
CA LYS A 296 -8.45 -10.02 -23.49
C LYS A 296 -7.28 -9.04 -23.47
N MET A 297 -6.13 -9.46 -23.98
CA MET A 297 -4.98 -8.57 -24.13
C MET A 297 -4.35 -8.66 -25.52
N THR A 298 -3.47 -7.71 -25.83
CA THR A 298 -2.74 -7.69 -27.10
C THR A 298 -1.64 -8.76 -27.11
N GLU A 299 -1.32 -9.30 -28.29
CA GLU A 299 -0.26 -10.31 -28.41
C GLU A 299 1.11 -9.85 -27.90
N PRO A 300 1.58 -8.61 -28.15
CA PRO A 300 2.85 -8.14 -27.60
C PRO A 300 2.88 -8.12 -26.06
N GLU A 301 1.78 -7.72 -25.42
CA GLU A 301 1.67 -7.74 -23.96
C GLU A 301 1.63 -9.16 -23.40
N ALA A 302 0.93 -10.07 -24.09
CA ALA A 302 0.86 -11.47 -23.73
C ALA A 302 2.25 -12.14 -23.82
N CYS A 303 2.99 -11.90 -24.89
CA CYS A 303 4.37 -12.38 -25.05
C CYS A 303 5.29 -11.87 -23.94
N ARG A 304 5.17 -10.59 -23.57
CA ARG A 304 5.97 -10.00 -22.48
C ARG A 304 5.68 -10.67 -21.14
N LEU A 305 4.41 -10.86 -20.77
CA LEU A 305 4.04 -11.50 -19.50
C LEU A 305 4.39 -12.99 -19.48
N ALA A 306 4.08 -13.70 -20.57
CA ALA A 306 4.37 -15.13 -20.68
C ALA A 306 5.88 -15.44 -20.73
N GLY A 307 6.73 -14.46 -21.09
CA GLY A 307 8.18 -14.64 -21.13
C GLY A 307 8.81 -15.08 -19.80
N TRP A 308 8.16 -14.81 -18.66
CA TRP A 308 8.61 -15.30 -17.36
C TRP A 308 8.35 -16.81 -17.14
N LEU A 309 7.35 -17.38 -17.84
CA LEU A 309 7.01 -18.80 -17.72
C LEU A 309 8.05 -19.71 -18.40
N PRO A 310 8.08 -21.01 -18.05
CA PRO A 310 8.87 -22.02 -18.74
C PRO A 310 8.55 -22.08 -20.23
N ASP A 311 9.54 -22.38 -21.07
CA ASP A 311 9.39 -22.42 -22.54
C ASP A 311 8.25 -23.34 -23.00
N SER A 312 8.05 -24.47 -22.31
CA SER A 312 6.97 -25.44 -22.56
C SER A 312 5.57 -24.81 -22.50
N MET A 313 5.44 -23.70 -21.77
CA MET A 313 4.15 -23.10 -21.46
C MET A 313 3.86 -21.78 -22.16
N ARG A 314 4.90 -21.08 -22.64
CA ARG A 314 4.77 -19.71 -23.17
C ARG A 314 3.71 -19.63 -24.27
N GLY A 315 3.75 -20.56 -25.22
CA GLY A 315 2.77 -20.59 -26.32
C GLY A 315 1.33 -20.79 -25.86
N THR A 316 1.11 -21.68 -24.88
CA THR A 316 -0.22 -21.93 -24.31
C THR A 316 -0.74 -20.71 -23.54
N ALA A 317 0.12 -20.10 -22.71
CA ALA A 317 -0.22 -18.87 -22.00
C ALA A 317 -0.57 -17.72 -22.95
N ILE A 318 0.25 -17.47 -23.98
CA ILE A 318 0.00 -16.41 -24.96
C ILE A 318 -1.36 -16.58 -25.63
N ARG A 319 -1.66 -17.79 -26.13
CA ARG A 319 -2.96 -18.08 -26.76
C ARG A 319 -4.12 -17.83 -25.81
N LEU A 320 -3.99 -18.29 -24.57
CA LEU A 320 -5.01 -18.13 -23.53
C LEU A 320 -5.28 -16.64 -23.22
N LEU A 321 -4.24 -15.82 -23.08
CA LEU A 321 -4.38 -14.39 -22.79
C LEU A 321 -4.96 -13.60 -23.98
N VAL A 322 -4.50 -13.87 -25.21
CA VAL A 322 -4.97 -13.20 -26.43
C VAL A 322 -6.42 -13.55 -26.75
N THR A 323 -6.88 -14.74 -26.37
CA THR A 323 -8.28 -15.16 -26.56
C THR A 323 -9.22 -14.69 -25.43
N GLY A 324 -8.71 -13.94 -24.45
CA GLY A 324 -9.53 -13.47 -23.32
C GLY A 324 -9.97 -14.62 -22.42
N ARG A 325 -9.08 -15.57 -22.19
CA ARG A 325 -9.28 -16.71 -21.31
C ARG A 325 -8.36 -16.60 -20.10
N ARG A 326 -8.70 -17.32 -19.04
CA ARG A 326 -7.88 -17.45 -17.83
C ARG A 326 -8.10 -18.79 -17.16
N ILE A 327 -7.11 -19.25 -16.39
CA ILE A 327 -7.25 -20.40 -15.50
C ILE A 327 -6.90 -19.95 -14.09
N PRO A 328 -7.86 -20.02 -13.14
CA PRO A 328 -7.61 -19.64 -11.75
C PRO A 328 -6.76 -20.70 -11.04
N GLN A 329 -5.97 -20.29 -10.06
CA GLN A 329 -5.10 -21.17 -9.29
C GLN A 329 -5.89 -22.28 -8.57
N GLU A 330 -7.15 -22.04 -8.19
CA GLU A 330 -8.03 -23.06 -7.59
C GLU A 330 -8.42 -24.20 -8.54
N ALA A 331 -8.12 -24.09 -9.84
CA ALA A 331 -8.25 -25.21 -10.76
C ALA A 331 -7.31 -26.37 -10.40
N LEU A 332 -6.22 -26.10 -9.65
CA LEU A 332 -5.38 -27.11 -9.02
C LEU A 332 -6.06 -27.62 -7.74
N ARG A 333 -7.11 -28.42 -7.94
CA ARG A 333 -7.85 -29.04 -6.84
C ARG A 333 -6.98 -30.03 -6.06
N PHE A 334 -7.38 -30.31 -4.83
CA PHE A 334 -6.66 -31.21 -3.93
C PHE A 334 -6.45 -32.62 -4.52
N ASP A 335 -7.47 -33.19 -5.16
CA ASP A 335 -7.42 -34.50 -5.81
C ASP A 335 -6.34 -34.54 -6.91
N LEU A 336 -6.35 -33.54 -7.80
CA LEU A 336 -5.36 -33.44 -8.87
C LEU A 336 -3.93 -33.25 -8.34
N LEU A 337 -3.76 -32.41 -7.33
CA LEU A 337 -2.45 -32.20 -6.69
C LEU A 337 -1.94 -33.49 -6.03
N THR A 338 -2.84 -34.29 -5.45
CA THR A 338 -2.48 -35.57 -4.82
C THR A 338 -1.98 -36.55 -5.88
N GLU A 339 -2.69 -36.70 -6.99
CA GLU A 339 -2.30 -37.62 -8.07
C GLU A 339 -0.92 -37.27 -8.64
N VAL A 340 -0.70 -36.00 -8.99
CA VAL A 340 0.52 -35.59 -9.69
C VAL A 340 1.74 -35.49 -8.78
N LEU A 341 1.56 -35.12 -7.50
CA LEU A 341 2.67 -34.99 -6.57
C LEU A 341 2.96 -36.31 -5.82
N ALA A 342 2.08 -37.31 -5.86
CA ALA A 342 2.36 -38.63 -5.27
C ALA A 342 3.35 -39.47 -6.10
N GLU A 343 3.57 -39.13 -7.37
CA GLU A 343 4.42 -39.88 -8.29
C GLU A 343 5.92 -39.49 -8.22
N GLU A 344 6.31 -38.55 -7.35
CA GLU A 344 7.72 -38.19 -7.14
C GLU A 344 8.33 -39.02 -5.98
N PRO A 345 9.32 -39.92 -6.24
CA PRO A 345 10.11 -40.55 -5.19
C PRO A 345 11.06 -39.58 -4.47
#